data_AF-A0A4Q0VWL9-F1
#
_entry.id   AF-A0A4Q0VWL9-F1
#
_cell.length_a   1.000
_cell.length_b   1.000
_cell.length_c   1.000
_cell.angle_alpha   90.00
_cell.angle_beta   90.00
_cell.angle_gamma   90.00
#
_symmetry.space_group_name_H-M   'P 1'
#
loop_
_entity.id
_entity.type
_entity.pdbx_description
1 polymer ?
#
loop_
_entity_poly.entity_id
_entity_poly.type
_entity_poly.pdbx_seq_one_letter_code
_entity_poly.pdbx_strand_id
1 'polypeptide(L)'
;MKKSNYFLFAVSLGILIFAIVVGVTLFQDSSSETVAKPSEPAKQEQKQETAKAATKTVSIPQLSQERAEAATMVLISAPTLQPPDHAGRWNPKTMGASCLMCHENAEAMGARVIPIDHFVDQDRSKGIVGPRYVCVTCHGLDTGEEKAAFND
;
A
#
# COMPACT_ATOMS: atom_id res chain seq x y z
N MET A 1 22.50 21.51 -48.81
CA MET A 1 22.74 20.90 -47.48
C MET A 1 21.40 20.52 -46.81
N LYS A 2 20.63 19.55 -47.34
CA LYS A 2 19.32 19.13 -46.77
C LYS A 2 19.18 17.62 -46.50
N LYS A 3 20.15 16.81 -46.94
CA LYS A 3 20.11 15.33 -46.82
C LYS A 3 20.60 14.80 -45.47
N SER A 4 21.35 15.59 -44.69
CA SER A 4 21.94 15.15 -43.42
C SER A 4 20.91 14.98 -42.29
N ASN A 5 19.87 15.82 -42.28
CA ASN A 5 18.85 15.79 -41.22
C ASN A 5 17.91 14.59 -41.32
N TYR A 6 17.65 14.10 -42.55
CA TYR A 6 16.84 12.90 -42.77
C TYR A 6 17.56 11.63 -42.33
N PHE A 7 18.88 11.58 -42.47
CA PHE A 7 19.68 10.43 -42.04
C PHE A 7 19.68 10.31 -40.52
N LEU A 8 19.88 11.43 -39.80
CA LEU A 8 19.84 11.44 -38.33
C LEU A 8 18.45 11.09 -37.79
N PHE A 9 17.39 11.56 -38.43
CA PHE A 9 16.01 11.24 -38.05
C PHE A 9 15.65 9.77 -38.31
N ALA A 10 16.11 9.21 -39.43
CA ALA A 10 15.91 7.79 -39.74
C ALA A 10 16.66 6.87 -38.76
N VAL A 11 17.89 7.24 -38.38
CA VAL A 11 18.68 6.50 -37.38
C VAL A 11 18.03 6.58 -36.00
N SER A 12 17.55 7.75 -35.57
CA SER A 12 16.86 7.87 -34.27
C SER A 12 15.56 7.08 -34.22
N LEU A 13 14.78 7.08 -35.30
CA LEU A 13 13.55 6.31 -35.39
C LEU A 13 13.83 4.80 -35.41
N GLY A 14 14.90 4.36 -36.10
CA GLY A 14 15.34 2.97 -36.10
C GLY A 14 15.76 2.47 -34.70
N ILE A 15 16.52 3.29 -33.96
CA ILE A 15 16.91 2.97 -32.57
C ILE A 15 15.69 2.89 -31.65
N LEU A 16 14.74 3.81 -31.78
CA LEU A 16 13.51 3.80 -30.99
C LEU A 16 12.67 2.54 -31.25
N ILE A 17 12.48 2.18 -32.53
CA ILE A 17 11.72 0.97 -32.90
C ILE A 17 12.45 -0.28 -32.40
N PHE A 18 13.76 -0.35 -32.53
CA PHE A 18 14.55 -1.48 -32.03
C PHE A 18 14.46 -1.61 -30.50
N ALA A 19 14.50 -0.50 -29.76
CA ALA A 19 14.33 -0.49 -28.31
C ALA A 19 12.93 -0.96 -27.87
N ILE A 20 11.87 -0.58 -28.60
CA ILE A 20 10.50 -1.04 -28.33
C ILE A 20 10.37 -2.54 -28.63
N VAL A 21 10.91 -3.03 -29.76
CA VAL A 21 10.83 -4.45 -30.12
C VAL A 21 11.61 -5.32 -29.13
N VAL A 22 12.84 -4.94 -28.76
CA VAL A 22 13.64 -5.65 -27.75
C VAL A 22 12.99 -5.58 -26.36
N GLY A 23 12.41 -4.43 -26.00
CA GLY A 23 11.67 -4.25 -24.75
C GLY A 23 10.43 -5.14 -24.64
N VAL A 24 9.66 -5.33 -25.73
CA VAL A 24 8.48 -6.21 -25.73
C VAL A 24 8.89 -7.69 -25.68
N THR A 25 9.99 -8.09 -26.32
CA THR A 25 10.48 -9.48 -26.26
C THR A 25 11.11 -9.86 -24.92
N LEU A 26 11.62 -8.90 -24.14
CA LEU A 26 12.20 -9.17 -22.81
C LEU A 26 11.18 -9.14 -21.66
N PHE A 27 9.95 -8.66 -21.90
CA PHE A 27 8.87 -8.65 -20.91
C PHE A 27 7.77 -9.70 -21.17
N GLN A 28 7.90 -10.54 -22.20
CA GLN A 28 6.94 -11.59 -22.52
C GLN A 28 7.20 -12.95 -21.82
N ASP A 29 8.28 -13.10 -21.07
CA ASP A 29 8.61 -14.36 -20.35
C ASP A 29 8.29 -14.35 -18.84
N SER A 30 7.58 -13.33 -18.31
CA SER A 30 7.19 -13.29 -16.89
C SER A 30 5.71 -13.55 -16.62
N SER A 31 5.05 -14.35 -17.46
CA SER A 31 3.66 -14.78 -17.21
C SER A 31 3.43 -16.23 -17.60
N SER A 32 3.91 -17.16 -16.78
CA SER A 32 3.31 -18.49 -16.59
C SER A 32 3.94 -19.19 -15.40
N GLU A 33 3.55 -18.80 -14.18
CA GLU A 33 3.42 -19.81 -13.13
C GLU A 33 2.18 -20.63 -13.47
N THR A 34 2.44 -21.82 -14.01
CA THR A 34 1.50 -22.93 -14.06
C THR A 34 1.00 -23.22 -12.65
N VAL A 35 -0.22 -22.78 -12.36
CA VAL A 35 -1.02 -23.31 -11.26
C VAL A 35 -1.10 -24.82 -11.46
N ALA A 36 -0.41 -25.56 -10.60
CA ALA A 36 -0.53 -27.01 -10.52
C ALA A 36 -1.99 -27.35 -10.26
N LYS A 37 -2.61 -27.99 -11.25
CA LYS A 37 -3.91 -28.64 -11.18
C LYS A 37 -3.91 -29.60 -9.97
N PRO A 38 -4.77 -29.40 -8.95
CA PRO A 38 -4.99 -30.44 -7.97
C PRO A 38 -5.65 -31.62 -8.68
N SER A 39 -4.93 -32.74 -8.72
CA SER A 39 -5.45 -34.05 -9.06
C SER A 39 -6.64 -34.38 -8.16
N GLU A 40 -7.74 -34.74 -8.81
CA GLU A 40 -8.93 -35.35 -8.26
C GLU A 40 -8.55 -36.54 -7.36
N PRO A 41 -8.89 -36.53 -6.05
CA PRO A 41 -9.04 -37.77 -5.33
C PRO A 41 -10.47 -38.26 -5.54
N ALA A 42 -10.53 -39.54 -5.91
CA ALA A 42 -11.75 -40.30 -6.08
C ALA A 42 -12.78 -40.03 -4.98
N LYS A 43 -14.03 -39.93 -5.43
CA LYS A 43 -15.26 -40.03 -4.65
C LYS A 43 -15.16 -41.19 -3.64
N GLN A 44 -14.84 -40.88 -2.40
CA GLN A 44 -15.11 -41.75 -1.25
C GLN A 44 -16.19 -41.08 -0.41
N GLU A 45 -17.35 -41.72 -0.43
CA GLU A 45 -18.52 -41.45 0.38
C GLU A 45 -18.15 -41.72 1.85
N GLN A 46 -17.62 -40.70 2.54
CA GLN A 46 -17.42 -40.76 3.98
C GLN A 46 -18.72 -40.38 4.69
N LYS A 47 -19.46 -41.43 5.04
CA LYS A 47 -20.43 -41.52 6.13
C LYS A 47 -20.03 -40.56 7.27
N GLN A 48 -20.88 -39.56 7.52
CA GLN A 48 -20.77 -38.64 8.63
C GLN A 48 -20.92 -39.44 9.94
N GLU A 49 -19.80 -39.92 10.46
CA GLU A 49 -19.70 -40.47 11.80
C GLU A 49 -19.31 -39.32 12.72
N THR A 50 -20.22 -39.01 13.64
CA THR A 50 -20.12 -37.97 14.66
C THR A 50 -18.99 -38.29 15.64
N ALA A 51 -17.74 -38.12 15.21
CA ALA A 51 -16.59 -38.19 16.10
C ALA A 51 -16.45 -36.86 16.83
N LYS A 52 -16.85 -36.86 18.11
CA LYS A 52 -16.61 -35.81 19.10
C LYS A 52 -15.10 -35.57 19.22
N ALA A 53 -14.54 -34.76 18.34
CA ALA A 53 -13.15 -34.35 18.40
C ALA A 53 -12.97 -33.51 19.66
N ALA A 54 -12.23 -34.04 20.63
CA ALA A 54 -11.85 -33.33 21.83
C ALA A 54 -11.10 -32.05 21.42
N THR A 55 -11.72 -30.91 21.66
CA THR A 55 -11.12 -29.58 21.55
C THR A 55 -9.87 -29.58 22.42
N LYS A 56 -8.67 -29.69 21.82
CA LYS A 56 -7.43 -29.29 22.50
C LYS A 56 -7.55 -27.79 22.73
N THR A 57 -7.90 -27.42 23.96
CA THR A 57 -7.92 -26.04 24.43
C THR A 57 -6.48 -25.53 24.36
N VAL A 58 -6.19 -24.71 23.35
CA VAL A 58 -4.94 -23.94 23.29
C VAL A 58 -5.04 -22.90 24.40
N SER A 59 -4.33 -23.13 25.51
CA SER A 59 -4.21 -22.15 26.58
C SER A 59 -3.33 -21.01 26.07
N ILE A 60 -3.96 -19.94 25.62
CA ILE A 60 -3.28 -18.68 25.36
C ILE A 60 -2.96 -18.09 26.74
N PRO A 61 -1.68 -17.82 27.08
CA PRO A 61 -1.32 -17.17 28.34
C PRO A 61 -2.06 -15.84 28.43
N GLN A 62 -3.07 -15.79 29.31
CA GLN A 62 -3.73 -14.54 29.65
C GLN A 62 -2.87 -13.85 30.70
N LEU A 63 -2.55 -12.58 30.45
CA LEU A 63 -1.90 -11.75 31.45
C LEU A 63 -2.84 -11.66 32.67
N SER A 64 -2.40 -12.18 33.82
CA SER A 64 -3.17 -12.17 35.08
C SER A 64 -3.14 -10.81 35.79
N GLN A 65 -2.40 -9.84 35.22
CA GLN A 65 -2.25 -8.50 35.76
C GLN A 65 -3.34 -7.59 35.18
N GLU A 66 -3.99 -6.83 36.06
CA GLU A 66 -4.89 -5.74 35.66
C GLU A 66 -4.10 -4.74 34.79
N ARG A 67 -4.48 -4.65 33.50
CA ARG A 67 -3.85 -3.73 32.54
C ARG A 67 -4.48 -2.36 32.74
N ALA A 68 -3.67 -1.30 32.66
CA ALA A 68 -4.20 0.05 32.53
C ALA A 68 -5.25 0.09 31.42
N GLU A 69 -6.37 0.78 31.65
CA GLU A 69 -7.45 0.89 30.68
C GLU A 69 -6.89 1.37 29.33
N ALA A 70 -6.94 0.50 28.32
CA ALA A 70 -6.38 0.81 27.00
C ALA A 70 -7.03 2.04 26.37
N ALA A 71 -8.28 2.35 26.75
CA ALA A 71 -8.99 3.57 26.35
C ALA A 71 -8.29 4.87 26.80
N THR A 72 -7.48 4.82 27.86
CA THR A 72 -6.72 5.95 28.39
C THR A 72 -5.26 5.97 27.91
N MET A 73 -4.80 4.89 27.26
CA MET A 73 -3.44 4.77 26.75
C MET A 73 -3.31 5.51 25.41
N VAL A 74 -2.88 6.77 25.46
CA VAL A 74 -2.53 7.52 24.24
C VAL A 74 -1.27 6.91 23.63
N LEU A 75 -1.37 6.46 22.38
CA LEU A 75 -0.21 6.06 21.59
C LEU A 75 0.65 7.29 21.30
N ILE A 76 1.75 7.44 22.05
CA ILE A 76 2.73 8.49 21.83
C ILE A 76 3.27 8.33 20.40
N SER A 77 3.16 9.37 19.59
CA SER A 77 3.55 9.40 18.17
C SER A 77 2.66 8.62 17.20
N ALA A 78 1.40 8.33 17.56
CA ALA A 78 0.44 7.84 16.57
C ALA A 78 0.27 8.85 15.42
N PRO A 79 0.25 8.39 14.15
CA PRO A 79 -0.11 9.24 13.03
C PRO A 79 -1.49 9.86 13.25
N THR A 80 -1.64 11.13 12.90
CA THR A 80 -2.94 11.80 13.00
C THR A 80 -3.92 11.23 11.98
N LEU A 81 -5.17 11.01 12.36
CA LEU A 81 -6.21 10.68 11.39
C LEU A 81 -6.45 11.86 10.43
N GLN A 82 -6.84 11.54 9.20
CA GLN A 82 -7.28 12.53 8.22
C GLN A 82 -8.69 13.01 8.60
N PRO A 83 -8.97 14.32 8.56
CA PRO A 83 -10.31 14.81 8.85
C PRO A 83 -11.35 14.29 7.84
N PRO A 84 -12.65 14.30 8.18
CA PRO A 84 -13.71 13.74 7.34
C PRO A 84 -13.76 14.31 5.91
N ASP A 85 -13.32 15.55 5.73
CA ASP A 85 -13.26 16.23 4.43
C ASP A 85 -12.16 15.69 3.49
N HIS A 86 -11.36 14.74 3.94
CA HIS A 86 -10.41 13.98 3.13
C HIS A 86 -11.02 12.75 2.45
N ALA A 87 -12.28 12.42 2.77
CA ALA A 87 -13.00 11.33 2.12
C ALA A 87 -12.95 11.47 0.59
N GLY A 88 -12.52 10.41 -0.09
CA GLY A 88 -12.42 10.35 -1.55
C GLY A 88 -11.25 11.12 -2.18
N ARG A 89 -10.38 11.78 -1.39
CA ARG A 89 -9.20 12.49 -1.93
C ARG A 89 -8.04 11.56 -2.31
N TRP A 90 -7.93 10.42 -1.65
CA TRP A 90 -6.93 9.40 -1.99
C TRP A 90 -7.20 8.82 -3.38
N ASN A 91 -6.19 8.88 -4.25
CA ASN A 91 -6.22 8.22 -5.55
C ASN A 91 -5.14 7.13 -5.62
N PRO A 92 -5.50 5.84 -5.67
CA PRO A 92 -4.52 4.75 -5.70
C PRO A 92 -3.64 4.76 -6.95
N LYS A 93 -4.04 5.44 -8.02
CA LYS A 93 -3.24 5.56 -9.26
C LYS A 93 -2.09 6.56 -9.13
N THR A 94 -2.27 7.62 -8.35
CA THR A 94 -1.27 8.68 -8.15
C THR A 94 -0.60 8.61 -6.78
N MET A 95 -1.11 7.74 -5.90
CA MET A 95 -0.59 7.48 -4.57
C MET A 95 -0.38 8.77 -3.77
N GLY A 96 0.79 8.95 -3.15
CA GLY A 96 1.15 10.13 -2.36
C GLY A 96 0.96 11.46 -3.10
N ALA A 97 1.09 11.48 -4.43
CA ALA A 97 0.91 12.70 -5.21
C ALA A 97 -0.50 13.29 -5.06
N SER A 98 -1.53 12.46 -4.83
CA SER A 98 -2.89 12.96 -4.57
C SER A 98 -2.99 13.81 -3.30
N CYS A 99 -2.24 13.43 -2.26
CA CYS A 99 -2.16 14.16 -1.00
C CYS A 99 -1.24 15.39 -1.13
N LEU A 100 -0.14 15.25 -1.87
CA LEU A 100 0.85 16.31 -2.06
C LEU A 100 0.32 17.52 -2.83
N MET A 101 -0.76 17.37 -3.60
CA MET A 101 -1.46 18.50 -4.25
C MET A 101 -1.74 19.66 -3.29
N CYS A 102 -2.03 19.37 -2.01
CA CYS A 102 -2.20 20.39 -0.98
C CYS A 102 -1.03 20.42 0.00
N HIS A 103 -0.52 19.26 0.42
CA HIS A 103 0.44 19.19 1.53
C HIS A 103 1.87 19.58 1.19
N GLU A 104 2.26 19.61 -0.10
CA GLU A 104 3.57 20.11 -0.52
C GLU A 104 3.62 21.65 -0.45
N ASN A 105 2.49 22.31 -0.73
CA ASN A 105 2.31 23.77 -0.67
C ASN A 105 1.40 24.17 0.51
N ALA A 106 1.60 23.51 1.65
CA ALA A 106 0.63 23.50 2.73
C ALA A 106 0.23 24.89 3.24
N GLU A 107 1.18 25.81 3.37
CA GLU A 107 0.92 27.18 3.82
C GLU A 107 -0.01 27.95 2.87
N ALA A 108 0.22 27.82 1.55
CA ALA A 108 -0.61 28.47 0.54
C ALA A 108 -2.02 27.87 0.46
N MET A 109 -2.15 26.58 0.79
CA MET A 109 -3.39 25.82 0.70
C MET A 109 -4.16 25.73 2.02
N GLY A 110 -3.61 26.28 3.11
CA GLY A 110 -4.16 26.12 4.46
C GLY A 110 -4.11 24.67 4.98
N ALA A 111 -3.29 23.81 4.38
CA ALA A 111 -3.10 22.44 4.82
C ALA A 111 -2.05 22.37 5.94
N ARG A 112 -1.99 21.23 6.64
CA ARG A 112 -0.90 20.97 7.60
C ARG A 112 0.40 20.65 6.84
N VAL A 113 1.48 21.31 7.23
CA VAL A 113 2.84 21.03 6.75
C VAL A 113 3.26 19.62 7.18
N ILE A 114 3.74 18.81 6.25
CA ILE A 114 4.26 17.46 6.55
C ILE A 114 5.49 17.58 7.47
N PRO A 115 5.55 16.88 8.61
CA PRO A 115 6.70 16.93 9.52
C PRO A 115 7.99 16.41 8.87
N ILE A 116 9.14 16.87 9.37
CA ILE A 116 10.44 16.64 8.72
C ILE A 116 10.87 15.17 8.69
N ASP A 117 10.38 14.35 9.62
CA ASP A 117 10.65 12.92 9.73
C ASP A 117 10.03 12.07 8.60
N HIS A 118 9.22 12.68 7.74
CA HIS A 118 8.69 12.04 6.53
C HIS A 118 9.67 12.08 5.36
N PHE A 119 10.68 12.94 5.43
CA PHE A 119 11.59 13.22 4.34
C PHE A 119 12.91 12.47 4.47
N VAL A 120 13.52 12.13 3.34
CA VAL A 120 14.81 11.46 3.28
C VAL A 120 15.85 12.32 4.00
N ASP A 121 16.58 11.71 4.94
CA ASP A 121 17.57 12.38 5.80
C ASP A 121 17.05 13.63 6.53
N GLN A 122 15.74 13.71 6.79
CA GLN A 122 15.11 14.90 7.39
C GLN A 122 15.34 16.17 6.55
N ASP A 123 15.36 16.04 5.22
CA ASP A 123 15.55 17.13 4.27
C ASP A 123 14.40 17.16 3.26
N ARG A 124 13.59 18.24 3.30
CA ARG A 124 12.43 18.41 2.41
C ARG A 124 12.80 18.36 0.92
N SER A 125 14.01 18.79 0.57
CA SER A 125 14.48 18.83 -0.82
C SER A 125 14.77 17.44 -1.40
N LYS A 126 14.97 16.43 -0.54
CA LYS A 126 15.26 15.04 -0.95
C LYS A 126 13.99 14.20 -1.16
N GLY A 127 12.81 14.78 -0.95
CA GLY A 127 11.52 14.10 -1.10
C GLY A 127 11.16 13.19 0.09
N ILE A 128 9.95 12.63 0.02
CA ILE A 128 9.41 11.75 1.06
C ILE A 128 10.05 10.36 0.98
N VAL A 129 10.35 9.78 2.16
CA VAL A 129 10.88 8.42 2.29
C VAL A 129 9.89 7.43 1.67
N GLY A 130 10.34 6.56 0.75
CA GLY A 130 9.48 5.68 -0.04
C GLY A 130 8.36 4.95 0.73
N PRO A 131 8.68 4.24 1.83
CA PRO A 131 7.66 3.63 2.72
C PRO A 131 6.59 4.57 3.28
N ARG A 132 6.85 5.88 3.37
CA ARG A 132 5.91 6.91 3.85
C ARG A 132 5.21 7.65 2.71
N TYR A 133 5.50 7.34 1.45
CA TYR A 133 4.87 7.98 0.30
C TYR A 133 3.39 7.60 0.15
N VAL A 134 2.99 6.42 0.62
CA VAL A 134 1.57 6.00 0.65
C VAL A 134 0.95 6.50 1.96
N CYS A 135 0.50 7.76 1.98
CA CYS A 135 0.06 8.45 3.20
C CYS A 135 -1.05 7.71 3.96
N VAL A 136 -2.01 7.14 3.23
CA VAL A 136 -3.18 6.42 3.77
C VAL A 136 -2.83 5.13 4.51
N THR A 137 -1.62 4.60 4.35
CA THR A 137 -1.17 3.42 5.09
C THR A 137 -1.04 3.69 6.59
N CYS A 138 -0.74 4.94 6.96
CA CYS A 138 -0.61 5.35 8.36
C CYS A 138 -1.68 6.35 8.78
N HIS A 139 -2.09 7.25 7.89
CA HIS A 139 -3.10 8.26 8.16
C HIS A 139 -4.47 7.77 7.70
N GLY A 140 -5.21 7.06 8.56
CA GLY A 140 -6.58 6.63 8.25
C GLY A 140 -7.56 7.81 8.20
N LEU A 141 -8.70 7.64 7.52
CA LEU A 141 -9.80 8.61 7.58
C LEU A 141 -10.45 8.55 8.96
N ASP A 142 -10.62 9.70 9.59
CA ASP A 142 -11.46 9.85 10.77
C ASP A 142 -12.93 9.71 10.34
N THR A 143 -13.58 8.65 10.79
CA THR A 143 -15.00 8.40 10.49
C THR A 143 -15.93 9.15 11.44
N GLY A 144 -15.40 9.77 12.51
CA GLY A 144 -16.20 10.40 13.57
C GLY A 144 -17.08 9.42 14.35
N GLU A 145 -16.94 8.11 14.10
CA GLU A 145 -17.68 7.06 14.79
C GLU A 145 -16.90 6.67 16.05
N GLU A 146 -17.50 6.88 17.22
CA GLU A 146 -16.99 6.31 18.46
C GLU A 146 -17.25 4.80 18.43
N LYS A 147 -16.20 4.01 18.23
CA LYS A 147 -16.25 2.55 18.40
C LYS A 147 -15.58 2.18 19.71
N ALA A 148 -16.21 1.29 20.47
CA ALA A 148 -15.58 0.67 21.62
C ALA A 148 -14.25 0.04 21.20
N ALA A 149 -13.21 0.23 22.01
CA ALA A 149 -11.87 -0.29 21.72
C ALA A 149 -11.83 -1.83 21.67
N PHE A 150 -12.84 -2.49 22.25
CA PHE A 150 -13.04 -3.93 22.23
C PHE A 150 -14.52 -4.23 22.00
N ASN A 151 -14.83 -5.40 21.42
CA ASN A 151 -16.21 -5.84 21.24
C ASN A 151 -16.89 -5.95 22.62
N ASP A 152 -18.01 -5.26 22.80
CA ASP A 152 -18.94 -5.47 23.92
C ASP A 152 -19.77 -6.76 23.73
#